data_AF-A0A7X8BHA7-F1
#
_entry.id   AF-A0A7X8BHA7-F1
#
_cell.length_a   1.000
_cell.length_b   1.000
_cell.length_c   1.000
_cell.angle_alpha   90.00
_cell.angle_beta   90.00
_cell.angle_gamma   90.00
#
_symmetry.space_group_name_H-M   'P 1'
#
loop_
_entity.id
_entity.type
_entity.pdbx_description
1 polymer ?
#
loop_
_entity_poly.entity_id
_entity_poly.type
_entity_poly.pdbx_seq_one_letter_code
_entity_poly.pdbx_strand_id
1 'polypeptide(L)'
;MRVTENEEILYLVLKSIEDSPSPIGAGSIQREISPQVSLSPATVGIILRDLQDRGLVVREGYRGHRLTPKGMAFLEGYRNRQRKACLADRIFDYLTGSERQRLVDILEARRAIETEAARLAAFRAEERDLRRLGRN
;
A
#
# COMPACT_ATOMS: atom_id res chain seq x y z
N MET A 1 -22.77 1.62 1.49
CA MET A 1 -21.56 0.79 1.36
C MET A 1 -21.48 -0.11 2.58
N ARG A 2 -21.34 -1.44 2.43
CA ARG A 2 -21.19 -2.31 3.61
C ARG A 2 -19.84 -2.02 4.26
N VAL A 3 -19.75 -2.09 5.60
CA VAL A 3 -18.49 -1.86 6.32
C VAL A 3 -17.40 -2.84 5.86
N THR A 4 -17.79 -4.05 5.47
CA THR A 4 -16.92 -5.09 4.90
C THR A 4 -16.43 -4.79 3.48
N GLU A 5 -16.96 -3.76 2.82
CA GLU A 5 -16.55 -3.30 1.48
C GLU A 5 -15.74 -2.00 1.55
N ASN A 6 -15.64 -1.37 2.73
CA ASN A 6 -14.86 -0.15 2.91
C ASN A 6 -13.37 -0.49 2.95
N GLU A 7 -12.66 -0.28 1.84
CA GLU A 7 -11.24 -0.62 1.72
C GLU A 7 -10.36 0.05 2.80
N GLU A 8 -10.68 1.27 3.23
CA GLU A 8 -9.93 1.96 4.28
C GLU A 8 -10.08 1.26 5.63
N ILE A 9 -11.31 0.88 5.99
CA ILE A 9 -11.57 0.13 7.22
C ILE A 9 -10.91 -1.25 7.17
N LEU A 10 -11.03 -1.94 6.03
CA LEU A 10 -10.37 -3.24 5.84
C LEU A 10 -8.85 -3.10 5.96
N TYR A 11 -8.27 -2.05 5.40
CA TYR A 11 -6.85 -1.74 5.51
C TYR A 11 -6.44 -1.55 6.98
N LEU A 12 -7.17 -0.73 7.74
CA LEU A 12 -6.87 -0.49 9.16
C LEU A 12 -6.90 -1.79 9.97
N VAL A 13 -7.90 -2.65 9.74
CA VAL A 13 -8.01 -3.96 10.40
C VAL A 13 -6.84 -4.87 10.02
N LEU A 14 -6.53 -5.00 8.73
CA LEU A 14 -5.43 -5.86 8.28
C LEU A 14 -4.07 -5.34 8.76
N LYS A 15 -3.87 -4.01 8.77
CA LYS A 15 -2.65 -3.36 9.26
C LYS A 15 -2.42 -3.64 10.75
N SER A 16 -3.46 -3.54 11.59
CA SER A 16 -3.38 -3.90 13.01
C SER A 16 -2.94 -5.36 13.22
N ILE A 17 -3.35 -6.28 12.33
CA ILE A 17 -2.89 -7.67 12.37
C ILE A 17 -1.42 -7.80 11.94
N GLU A 18 -0.97 -7.02 10.95
CA GLU A 18 0.43 -6.99 10.50
C GLU A 18 1.38 -6.44 11.56
N ASP A 19 0.99 -5.34 12.20
CA ASP A 19 1.80 -4.63 13.20
C ASP A 19 1.90 -5.41 14.53
N SER A 20 1.05 -6.44 14.72
CA SER A 20 1.07 -7.28 15.91
C SER A 20 2.07 -8.44 15.79
N PRO A 21 3.00 -8.62 16.75
CA PRO A 21 3.94 -9.75 16.74
C PRO A 21 3.29 -11.11 17.04
N SER A 22 2.05 -11.10 17.53
CA SER A 22 1.29 -12.29 17.93
C SER A 22 -0.12 -12.22 17.34
N PRO A 23 -0.85 -13.35 17.25
CA PRO A 23 -2.23 -13.32 16.80
C PRO A 23 -3.06 -12.35 17.63
N ILE A 24 -3.88 -11.54 16.94
CA ILE A 24 -4.64 -10.46 17.57
C ILE A 24 -6.16 -10.68 17.40
N GLY A 25 -6.93 -10.35 18.43
CA GLY A 25 -8.38 -10.51 18.47
C GLY A 25 -9.14 -9.20 18.20
N ALA A 26 -10.43 -9.32 17.90
CA ALA A 26 -11.31 -8.20 17.53
C ALA A 26 -11.31 -7.04 18.53
N GLY A 27 -11.28 -7.31 19.85
CA GLY A 27 -11.26 -6.25 20.87
C GLY A 27 -9.93 -5.49 20.96
N SER A 28 -8.81 -6.12 20.58
CA SER A 28 -7.52 -5.43 20.51
C SER A 28 -7.41 -4.60 19.24
N ILE A 29 -7.83 -5.17 18.10
CA ILE A 29 -7.91 -4.45 16.82
C ILE A 29 -8.81 -3.22 16.96
N GLN A 30 -9.98 -3.36 17.57
CA GLN A 30 -10.93 -2.25 17.77
C GLN A 30 -10.30 -1.09 18.55
N ARG A 31 -9.55 -1.38 19.62
CA ARG A 31 -8.86 -0.34 20.40
C ARG A 31 -7.80 0.37 19.58
N GLU A 32 -7.04 -0.37 18.78
CA GLU A 32 -5.95 0.17 17.96
C GLU A 32 -6.46 1.12 16.86
N ILE A 33 -7.57 0.76 16.21
CA ILE A 33 -8.14 1.56 15.12
C ILE A 33 -9.13 2.65 15.60
N SER A 34 -9.51 2.64 16.89
CA SER A 34 -10.47 3.58 17.46
C SER A 34 -10.16 5.08 17.27
N PRO A 35 -8.88 5.53 17.22
CA PRO A 35 -8.58 6.94 16.94
C PRO A 35 -8.91 7.37 15.50
N GLN A 36 -9.03 6.40 14.57
CA GLN A 36 -9.29 6.65 13.15
C GLN A 36 -10.74 6.34 12.77
N VAL A 37 -11.35 5.32 13.40
CA VAL A 37 -12.70 4.88 13.07
C VAL A 37 -13.43 4.35 14.31
N SER A 38 -14.68 4.80 14.50
CA SER A 38 -15.54 4.30 15.58
C SER A 38 -16.25 3.02 15.13
N LEU A 39 -15.75 1.86 15.58
CA LEU A 39 -16.35 0.55 15.34
C LEU A 39 -16.61 -0.18 16.66
N SER A 40 -17.70 -0.95 16.70
CA SER A 40 -17.96 -1.87 17.80
C SER A 40 -17.08 -3.12 17.68
N PRO A 41 -16.73 -3.81 18.78
CA PRO A 41 -16.02 -5.09 18.73
C PRO A 41 -16.75 -6.15 17.90
N ALA A 42 -18.10 -6.13 17.90
CA ALA A 42 -18.91 -7.03 17.09
C ALA A 42 -18.73 -6.74 15.60
N THR A 43 -18.66 -5.47 15.20
CA THR A 43 -18.41 -5.06 13.81
C THR A 43 -17.03 -5.52 13.35
N VAL A 44 -16.00 -5.36 14.18
CA VAL A 44 -14.66 -5.88 13.88
C VAL A 44 -14.69 -7.41 13.73
N GLY A 45 -15.43 -8.12 14.58
CA GLY A 45 -15.63 -9.56 14.44
C GLY A 45 -16.29 -9.98 13.11
N ILE A 46 -17.26 -9.21 12.61
CA ILE A 46 -17.90 -9.44 11.31
C ILE A 46 -16.88 -9.23 10.17
N ILE A 47 -16.07 -8.16 10.24
CA ILE A 47 -15.01 -7.89 9.26
C ILE A 47 -13.98 -9.03 9.25
N LEU A 48 -13.54 -9.48 10.43
CA LEU A 48 -12.58 -10.58 10.52
C LEU A 48 -13.12 -11.86 9.90
N ARG A 49 -14.41 -12.16 10.09
CA ARG A 49 -15.06 -13.31 9.44
C ARG A 49 -15.04 -13.18 7.92
N ASP A 50 -15.40 -12.02 7.37
CA ASP A 50 -15.32 -11.76 5.93
C ASP A 50 -13.88 -11.92 5.39
N LEU A 51 -12.90 -11.37 6.10
CA LEU A 51 -11.48 -11.50 5.74
C LEU A 51 -11.00 -12.96 5.79
N GLN A 52 -11.51 -13.76 6.74
CA GLN A 52 -11.24 -15.20 6.81
C GLN A 52 -11.86 -15.93 5.62
N ASP A 53 -13.12 -15.66 5.30
CA ASP A 53 -13.84 -16.28 4.18
C ASP A 53 -13.16 -15.96 2.84
N ARG A 54 -12.55 -14.76 2.73
CA ARG A 54 -11.74 -14.35 1.58
C ARG A 54 -10.32 -14.93 1.58
N GLY A 55 -9.93 -15.64 2.63
CA GLY A 55 -8.60 -16.23 2.81
C GLY A 55 -7.49 -15.19 3.00
N LEU A 56 -7.80 -14.01 3.52
CA LEU A 56 -6.82 -12.95 3.78
C LEU A 56 -6.18 -13.11 5.16
N VAL A 57 -6.95 -13.59 6.14
CA VAL A 57 -6.47 -13.87 7.50
C VAL A 57 -6.81 -15.30 7.90
N VAL A 58 -6.05 -15.85 8.83
CA VAL A 58 -6.28 -17.17 9.43
C VAL A 58 -6.36 -17.05 10.94
N ARG A 59 -7.29 -17.79 11.55
CA ARG A 59 -7.48 -17.82 13.00
C ARG A 59 -6.56 -18.86 13.63
N GLU A 60 -5.76 -18.43 14.62
CA GLU A 60 -4.93 -19.30 15.46
C GLU A 60 -5.65 -19.60 16.78
N GLY A 61 -6.64 -20.51 16.72
CA GLY A 61 -7.41 -20.94 17.89
C GLY A 61 -8.06 -19.79 18.67
N TYR A 62 -7.77 -19.71 19.96
CA TYR A 62 -8.25 -18.64 20.85
C TYR A 62 -7.34 -17.41 20.88
N ARG A 63 -6.15 -17.46 20.25
CA ARG A 63 -5.16 -16.38 20.31
C ARG A 63 -5.54 -15.18 19.46
N GLY A 64 -6.26 -15.40 18.36
CA GLY A 64 -6.67 -14.33 17.45
C GLY A 64 -6.40 -14.70 16.00
N HIS A 65 -6.01 -13.73 15.19
CA HIS A 65 -5.80 -13.88 13.75
C HIS A 65 -4.40 -13.44 13.32
N ARG A 66 -3.90 -14.06 12.25
CA ARG A 66 -2.69 -13.65 11.52
C ARG A 66 -3.01 -13.42 10.05
N LEU A 67 -2.18 -12.64 9.39
CA LEU A 67 -2.22 -12.49 7.94
C LEU A 67 -1.74 -13.76 7.24
N THR A 68 -2.41 -14.08 6.14
CA THR A 68 -1.91 -15.03 5.16
C THR A 68 -1.01 -14.32 4.14
N PRO A 69 -0.23 -15.03 3.32
CA PRO A 69 0.48 -14.42 2.19
C PRO A 69 -0.44 -13.62 1.25
N LYS A 70 -1.69 -14.09 1.05
CA LYS A 70 -2.72 -13.39 0.27
C LYS A 70 -3.13 -12.08 0.95
N GLY A 71 -3.27 -12.09 2.28
CA GLY A 71 -3.53 -10.88 3.09
C GLY A 71 -2.42 -9.85 2.98
N MET A 72 -1.16 -10.27 3.08
CA MET A 72 0.01 -9.40 2.89
C MET A 72 0.01 -8.76 1.49
N ALA A 73 -0.23 -9.56 0.45
CA ALA A 73 -0.30 -9.06 -0.93
C ALA A 73 -1.46 -8.06 -1.12
N PHE A 74 -2.61 -8.30 -0.48
CA PHE A 74 -3.74 -7.36 -0.51
C PHE A 74 -3.37 -6.01 0.15
N LEU A 75 -2.70 -6.04 1.30
CA LEU A 75 -2.20 -4.86 2.01
C LEU A 75 -1.22 -4.05 1.16
N GLU A 76 -0.22 -4.71 0.57
CA GLU A 76 0.74 -4.04 -0.32
C GLU A 76 0.06 -3.48 -1.58
N GLY A 77 -0.93 -4.17 -2.12
CA GLY A 77 -1.74 -3.69 -3.22
C GLY A 77 -2.46 -2.38 -2.88
N TYR A 78 -3.09 -2.31 -1.70
CA TYR A 78 -3.74 -1.10 -1.20
C TYR A 78 -2.73 0.05 -1.00
N ARG A 79 -1.60 -0.22 -0.32
CA ARG A 79 -0.51 0.75 -0.12
C ARG A 79 0.00 1.32 -1.44
N ASN A 80 0.20 0.47 -2.44
CA ASN A 80 0.66 0.90 -3.76
C ASN A 80 -0.37 1.77 -4.49
N ARG A 81 -1.66 1.47 -4.38
CA ARG A 81 -2.71 2.34 -4.93
C ARG A 81 -2.71 3.71 -4.26
N GLN A 82 -2.62 3.76 -2.92
CA GLN A 82 -2.54 5.02 -2.19
C GLN A 82 -1.29 5.84 -2.52
N ARG A 83 -0.12 5.20 -2.62
CA ARG A 83 1.13 5.86 -3.04
C ARG A 83 0.99 6.47 -4.44
N LYS A 84 0.38 5.74 -5.39
CA LYS A 84 0.14 6.23 -6.75
C LYS A 84 -0.85 7.40 -6.77
N ALA A 85 -1.94 7.33 -6.01
CA ALA A 85 -2.90 8.42 -5.90
C ALA A 85 -2.25 9.69 -5.31
N CYS A 86 -1.54 9.56 -4.20
CA CYS A 86 -0.84 10.69 -3.59
C CYS A 86 0.22 11.31 -4.53
N LEU A 87 0.93 10.50 -5.30
CA LEU A 87 1.87 10.99 -6.31
C LEU A 87 1.14 11.75 -7.42
N ALA A 88 0.02 11.23 -7.91
CA ALA A 88 -0.79 11.88 -8.93
C ALA A 88 -1.30 13.24 -8.44
N ASP A 89 -1.83 13.31 -7.21
CA ASP A 89 -2.30 14.55 -6.60
C ASP A 89 -1.19 15.60 -6.53
N ARG A 90 0.01 15.22 -6.06
CA ARG A 90 1.17 16.13 -6.05
C ARG A 90 1.54 16.62 -7.45
N ILE A 91 1.51 15.76 -8.46
CA ILE A 91 1.76 16.17 -9.85
C ILE A 91 0.70 17.17 -10.30
N PHE A 92 -0.57 16.93 -10.00
CA PHE A 92 -1.64 17.87 -10.31
C PHE A 92 -1.46 19.21 -9.60
N ASP A 93 -1.09 19.22 -8.32
CA ASP A 93 -0.78 20.44 -7.57
C ASP A 93 0.34 21.26 -8.25
N TYR A 94 1.41 20.60 -8.70
CA TYR A 94 2.48 21.27 -9.48
C TYR A 94 2.00 21.81 -10.83
N LEU A 95 1.08 21.10 -11.51
CA LEU A 95 0.57 21.49 -12.83
C LEU A 95 -0.45 22.63 -12.79
N THR A 96 -1.19 22.72 -11.68
CA THR A 96 -2.31 23.66 -11.47
C THR A 96 -1.92 24.88 -10.65
N GLY A 97 -0.87 24.80 -9.83
CA GLY A 97 -0.29 25.94 -9.12
C GLY A 97 0.55 26.86 -10.00
N SER A 98 1.00 27.98 -9.43
CA SER A 98 1.94 28.93 -10.06
C SER A 98 3.35 28.35 -10.31
N GLU A 99 3.58 27.08 -9.95
CA GLU A 99 4.87 26.38 -10.08
C GLU A 99 5.00 25.57 -11.39
N ARG A 100 4.12 25.74 -12.37
CA ARG A 100 4.21 25.08 -13.69
C ARG A 100 5.60 25.25 -14.32
N GLN A 101 6.21 26.43 -14.17
CA GLN A 101 7.57 26.70 -14.67
C GLN A 101 8.61 25.78 -14.00
N ARG A 102 8.49 25.55 -12.68
CA ARG A 102 9.39 24.66 -11.95
C ARG A 102 9.30 23.22 -12.47
N LEU A 103 8.12 22.75 -12.87
CA LEU A 103 7.98 21.42 -13.49
C LEU A 103 8.64 21.38 -14.87
N VAL A 104 8.46 22.43 -15.68
CA VAL A 104 9.15 22.56 -16.98
C VAL A 104 10.67 22.53 -16.77
N ASP A 105 11.20 23.30 -15.83
CA ASP A 105 12.64 23.35 -15.51
C ASP A 105 13.18 21.98 -15.09
N ILE A 106 12.43 21.22 -14.27
CA ILE A 106 12.79 19.85 -13.87
C ILE A 106 12.81 18.91 -15.09
N LEU A 107 11.80 19.00 -15.97
CA LEU A 107 11.73 18.15 -17.16
C LEU A 107 12.84 18.48 -18.17
N GLU A 108 13.20 19.76 -18.31
CA GLU A 108 14.35 20.17 -19.14
C GLU A 108 15.67 19.65 -18.59
N ALA A 109 15.88 19.75 -17.27
CA ALA A 109 17.05 19.19 -16.61
C ALA A 109 17.13 17.67 -16.79
N ARG A 110 16.01 16.95 -16.62
CA ARG A 110 15.94 15.49 -16.86
C ARG A 110 16.23 15.13 -18.30
N ARG A 111 15.63 15.82 -19.27
CA ARG A 111 15.89 15.58 -20.71
C ARG A 111 17.38 15.72 -21.05
N ALA A 112 18.05 16.71 -20.47
CA ALA A 112 19.48 16.94 -20.68
C ALA A 112 20.37 15.82 -20.10
N ILE A 113 19.99 15.23 -18.96
CA ILE A 113 20.84 14.27 -18.23
C ILE A 113 20.49 12.81 -18.54
N GLU A 114 19.21 12.48 -18.63
CA GLU A 114 18.73 11.09 -18.73
C GLU A 114 19.16 10.42 -20.03
N THR A 115 19.27 11.18 -21.13
CA THR A 115 19.74 10.65 -22.41
C THR A 115 21.18 10.11 -22.30
N GLU A 116 22.07 10.91 -21.71
CA GLU A 116 23.47 10.51 -21.53
C GLU A 116 23.61 9.45 -20.44
N ALA A 117 22.83 9.54 -19.36
CA ALA A 117 22.78 8.51 -18.33
C ALA A 117 22.35 7.15 -18.91
N ALA A 118 21.31 7.13 -19.76
CA ALA A 118 20.85 5.93 -20.44
C ALA A 118 21.90 5.38 -21.41
N ARG A 119 22.56 6.25 -22.19
CA ARG A 119 23.66 5.85 -23.09
C ARG A 119 24.82 5.21 -22.34
N LEU A 120 25.27 5.83 -21.25
CA LEU A 120 26.36 5.32 -20.41
C LEU A 120 25.96 4.03 -19.69
N ALA A 121 24.72 3.95 -19.19
CA ALA A 121 24.19 2.74 -18.56
C ALA A 121 24.15 1.58 -19.57
N ALA A 122 23.68 1.82 -20.79
CA ALA A 122 23.68 0.80 -21.85
C ALA A 122 25.09 0.36 -22.24
N PHE A 123 26.02 1.30 -22.40
CA PHE A 123 27.41 1.01 -22.77
C PHE A 123 28.16 0.22 -21.67
N ARG A 124 27.82 0.45 -20.41
CA ARG A 124 28.46 -0.19 -19.24
C ARG A 124 27.64 -1.35 -18.67
N ALA A 125 26.52 -1.72 -19.29
CA ALA A 125 25.62 -2.72 -18.75
C ALA A 125 26.29 -4.10 -18.68
N GLU A 126 26.19 -4.74 -17.52
CA GLU A 126 26.54 -6.13 -17.35
C GLU A 126 25.29 -7.02 -17.46
N GLU A 127 25.50 -8.33 -17.59
CA GLU A 127 24.40 -9.29 -17.74
C GLU A 127 23.42 -9.29 -16.55
N ARG A 128 23.90 -8.94 -15.34
CA ARG A 128 23.05 -8.72 -14.15
C ARG A 128 22.09 -7.55 -14.32
N ASP A 129 22.52 -6.49 -15.00
CA ASP A 129 21.73 -5.28 -15.22
C ASP A 129 20.65 -5.55 -16.28
N LEU A 130 21.01 -6.27 -17.34
CA LEU A 130 20.08 -6.74 -18.36
C LEU A 130 18.99 -7.65 -17.77
N ARG A 131 19.37 -8.57 -16.86
CA ARG A 131 18.40 -9.42 -16.13
C ARG A 131 17.43 -8.64 -15.25
N ARG A 132 17.84 -7.49 -14.70
CA ARG A 132 16.96 -6.60 -13.91
C ARG A 132 15.95 -5.86 -14.79
N LEU A 133 16.35 -5.48 -16.01
CA LEU A 133 15.48 -4.78 -16.97
C LEU A 133 14.42 -5.69 -17.61
N GLY A 134 14.74 -6.96 -17.86
CA GLY A 134 13.83 -7.93 -18.51
C GLY A 134 12.67 -8.45 -17.65
N ARG A 135 12.43 -7.88 -16.46
CA ARG A 135 11.41 -8.33 -15.48
C ARG A 135 10.19 -7.41 -15.37
N ASN A 136 9.94 -6.57 -16.38
CA ASN A 136 8.74 -5.73 -16.47
C ASN A 136 7.61 -6.43 -17.21
#